data_AF-A0AAU0YPV5-F1
#
_entry.id   AF-A0AAU0YPV5-F1
#
_cell.length_a   1.000
_cell.length_b   1.000
_cell.length_c   1.000
_cell.angle_alpha   90.00
_cell.angle_beta   90.00
_cell.angle_gamma   90.00
#
_symmetry.space_group_name_H-M   'P 1'
#
loop_
_entity.id
_entity.type
_entity.pdbx_description
1 polymer ?
#
loop_
_entity_poly.entity_id
_entity_poly.type
_entity_poly.pdbx_seq_one_letter_code
_entity_poly.pdbx_strand_id
1 'polypeptide(L)'
;MVGTQRVTWNERRQYASRLFESQRYRAAARVLKDLVAAAPRNLDLRMLLARSYYYTAQLSLAEAELRQVLRAEPTHPSAHLALARVLERQHRCSEAAPHMRVADTMTARDLLALRHPRNSSPRLVG
;
A
#
# COMPACT_ATOMS: atom_id res chain seq x y z
N MET A 1 5.79 -33.44 2.57
CA MET A 1 6.10 -32.48 3.67
C MET A 1 6.08 -31.04 3.13
N VAL A 2 4.90 -30.41 2.94
CA VAL A 2 4.79 -29.04 2.33
C VAL A 2 4.01 -28.06 3.23
N GLY A 3 3.77 -28.40 4.49
CA GLY A 3 2.95 -27.59 5.40
C GLY A 3 3.67 -26.46 6.15
N THR A 4 5.00 -26.53 6.30
CA THR A 4 5.76 -25.65 7.22
C THR A 4 6.12 -24.29 6.63
N GLN A 5 6.27 -24.17 5.31
CA GLN A 5 6.64 -22.90 4.67
C GLN A 5 5.50 -21.87 4.66
N ARG A 6 4.23 -22.31 4.54
CA ARG A 6 3.06 -21.40 4.51
C ARG A 6 2.72 -20.83 5.88
N VAL A 7 2.84 -21.65 6.93
CA VAL A 7 2.54 -21.23 8.31
C VAL A 7 3.56 -20.18 8.78
N THR A 8 4.85 -20.44 8.54
CA THR A 8 5.93 -19.50 8.89
C THR A 8 5.86 -18.18 8.13
N TRP A 9 5.38 -18.18 6.88
CA TRP A 9 5.20 -16.95 6.10
C TRP A 9 4.10 -16.05 6.68
N ASN A 10 2.95 -16.63 7.06
CA ASN A 10 1.86 -15.90 7.71
C ASN A 10 2.30 -15.35 9.07
N GLU A 11 3.02 -16.14 9.87
CA GLU A 11 3.55 -15.71 11.17
C GLU A 11 4.54 -14.55 11.02
N ARG A 12 5.47 -14.63 10.06
CA ARG A 12 6.41 -13.55 9.77
C ARG A 12 5.70 -12.28 9.30
N ARG A 13 4.66 -12.41 8.47
CA ARG A 13 3.82 -11.27 8.06
C ARG A 13 3.16 -10.62 9.27
N GLN A 14 2.51 -11.41 10.13
CA GLN A 14 1.88 -10.90 11.35
C GLN A 14 2.89 -10.25 12.29
N TYR A 15 4.07 -10.85 12.44
CA TYR A 15 5.15 -10.29 13.24
C TYR A 15 5.63 -8.93 12.69
N ALA A 16 5.83 -8.82 11.38
CA ALA A 16 6.16 -7.56 10.73
C ALA A 16 5.07 -6.49 10.94
N SER A 17 3.80 -6.87 10.81
CA SER A 17 2.66 -5.96 11.09
C SER A 17 2.67 -5.47 12.53
N ARG A 18 2.86 -6.36 13.52
CA ARG A 18 2.94 -5.98 14.93
C ARG A 18 4.13 -5.04 15.22
N LEU A 19 5.28 -5.29 14.59
CA LEU A 19 6.44 -4.39 14.69
C LEU A 19 6.10 -3.01 14.14
N PHE A 20 5.39 -2.95 13.01
CA PHE A 20 4.95 -1.70 12.42
C PHE A 20 3.96 -0.94 13.31
N GLU A 21 2.95 -1.63 13.83
CA GLU A 21 1.96 -1.08 14.77
C GLU A 21 2.60 -0.57 16.05
N SER A 22 3.64 -1.26 16.53
CA SER A 22 4.46 -0.85 17.69
C SER A 22 5.47 0.26 17.36
N GLN A 23 5.35 0.90 16.20
CA GLN A 23 6.25 1.96 15.71
C GLN A 23 7.73 1.55 15.55
N ARG A 24 8.02 0.25 15.57
CA ARG A 24 9.36 -0.31 15.37
C ARG A 24 9.66 -0.47 13.89
N TYR A 25 9.53 0.64 13.15
CA TYR A 25 9.55 0.65 11.68
C TYR A 25 10.84 0.10 11.06
N ARG A 26 12.01 0.37 11.68
CA ARG A 26 13.30 -0.21 11.21
C ARG A 26 13.32 -1.74 11.31
N ALA A 27 12.77 -2.29 12.40
CA ALA A 27 12.69 -3.74 12.58
C ALA A 27 11.67 -4.35 11.62
N ALA A 28 10.50 -3.69 11.47
CA ALA A 28 9.49 -4.09 10.49
C ALA A 28 10.07 -4.15 9.07
N ALA A 29 10.79 -3.12 8.63
CA ALA A 29 11.41 -3.05 7.31
C ALA A 29 12.38 -4.22 7.03
N ARG A 30 13.15 -4.67 8.03
CA ARG A 30 14.06 -5.82 7.87
C ARG A 30 13.28 -7.10 7.56
N VAL A 31 12.26 -7.41 8.36
CA VAL A 31 11.42 -8.60 8.15
C VAL A 31 10.65 -8.51 6.83
N LEU A 32 10.12 -7.33 6.51
CA LEU A 32 9.35 -7.10 5.29
C LEU A 32 10.19 -7.22 4.03
N LYS A 33 11.48 -6.86 4.07
CA LYS A 33 12.39 -7.03 2.93
C LYS A 33 12.48 -8.49 2.51
N ASP A 34 12.64 -9.40 3.46
CA ASP A 34 12.71 -10.83 3.19
C ASP A 34 11.36 -11.39 2.69
N LEU A 35 10.26 -10.90 3.25
CA LEU A 35 8.91 -11.28 2.83
C LEU A 35 8.59 -10.81 1.40
N VAL A 36 8.99 -9.59 1.03
CA VAL A 36 8.86 -9.07 -0.34
C VAL A 36 9.75 -9.84 -1.30
N ALA A 37 10.97 -10.22 -0.90
CA ALA A 37 11.83 -11.06 -1.73
C ALA A 37 11.22 -12.44 -2.00
N ALA A 38 10.58 -13.05 -0.98
CA ALA A 38 9.89 -14.33 -1.12
C ALA A 38 8.56 -14.24 -1.91
N ALA A 39 7.88 -13.09 -1.86
CA ALA A 39 6.61 -12.85 -2.54
C ALA A 39 6.60 -11.51 -3.29
N PRO A 40 7.37 -11.38 -4.39
CA PRO A 40 7.61 -10.08 -5.05
C PRO A 40 6.37 -9.48 -5.72
N ARG A 41 5.32 -10.28 -5.92
CA ARG A 41 4.03 -9.84 -6.49
C ARG A 41 3.01 -9.41 -5.42
N ASN A 42 3.33 -9.59 -4.13
CA ASN A 42 2.42 -9.20 -3.06
C ASN A 42 2.54 -7.70 -2.80
N LEU A 43 1.55 -6.95 -3.30
CA LEU A 43 1.53 -5.49 -3.22
C LEU A 43 1.33 -4.98 -1.78
N ASP A 44 0.57 -5.69 -0.95
CA ASP A 44 0.38 -5.33 0.47
C ASP A 44 1.71 -5.30 1.23
N LEU A 45 2.56 -6.31 1.00
CA LEU A 45 3.88 -6.40 1.64
C LEU A 45 4.80 -5.26 1.17
N ARG A 46 4.78 -4.94 -0.13
CA ARG A 46 5.54 -3.79 -0.66
C ARG A 46 5.04 -2.46 -0.10
N MET A 47 3.72 -2.30 0.02
CA MET A 47 3.11 -1.11 0.62
C MET A 47 3.52 -0.95 2.09
N LEU A 48 3.50 -2.03 2.87
CA LEU A 48 3.91 -1.99 4.27
C LEU A 48 5.43 -1.74 4.42
N LEU A 49 6.25 -2.30 3.51
CA LEU A 49 7.69 -2.03 3.45
C LEU A 49 7.96 -0.55 3.12
N ALA A 50 7.30 0.00 2.10
CA ALA A 50 7.42 1.40 1.72
C ALA A 50 7.04 2.35 2.86
N ARG A 51 5.94 2.06 3.57
CA ARG A 51 5.53 2.82 4.76
C ARG A 51 6.58 2.74 5.87
N SER A 52 7.15 1.56 6.10
CA SER A 52 8.24 1.37 7.08
C SER A 52 9.47 2.20 6.71
N TYR A 53 9.81 2.30 5.42
CA TYR A 53 10.87 3.18 4.94
C TYR A 53 10.55 4.67 5.10
N TYR A 54 9.30 5.07 4.83
CA TYR A 54 8.84 6.45 5.02
C TYR A 54 8.99 6.91 6.48
N TYR A 55 8.53 6.12 7.44
CA TYR A 55 8.65 6.47 8.87
C TYR A 55 10.08 6.47 9.39
N THR A 56 11.01 5.82 8.68
CA THR A 56 12.44 5.79 9.02
C THR A 56 13.27 6.77 8.20
N ALA A 57 12.62 7.70 7.48
CA ALA A 57 13.21 8.71 6.60
C ALA A 57 14.06 8.14 5.45
N GLN A 58 13.91 6.86 5.12
CA GLN A 58 14.55 6.20 3.99
C GLN A 58 13.74 6.44 2.70
N LEU A 59 13.56 7.72 2.34
CA LEU A 59 12.58 8.15 1.34
C LEU A 59 12.82 7.55 -0.05
N SER A 60 14.09 7.43 -0.49
CA SER A 60 14.41 6.83 -1.79
C SER A 60 14.03 5.35 -1.89
N LEU A 61 14.16 4.60 -0.77
CA LEU A 61 13.73 3.20 -0.72
C LEU A 61 12.19 3.10 -0.72
N ALA A 62 11.51 4.00 -0.01
CA ALA A 62 10.05 4.06 -0.03
C ALA A 62 9.52 4.34 -1.45
N GLU A 63 10.10 5.32 -2.15
CA GLU A 63 9.76 5.67 -3.53
C GLU A 63 9.94 4.48 -4.48
N ALA A 64 11.06 3.76 -4.37
CA ALA A 64 11.33 2.60 -5.21
C ALA A 64 10.26 1.51 -5.08
N GLU A 65 9.87 1.17 -3.84
CA GLU A 65 8.82 0.18 -3.59
C GLU A 65 7.44 0.65 -4.08
N LEU A 66 7.10 1.92 -3.87
CA LEU A 66 5.82 2.48 -4.33
C LEU A 66 5.72 2.51 -5.86
N ARG A 67 6.81 2.82 -6.55
CA ARG A 67 6.86 2.71 -8.02
C ARG A 67 6.71 1.27 -8.50
N GLN A 68 7.17 0.26 -7.75
CA GLN A 68 6.87 -1.14 -8.06
C GLN A 68 5.38 -1.45 -7.90
N VAL A 69 4.74 -0.95 -6.84
CA VAL A 69 3.29 -1.11 -6.66
C VAL A 69 2.52 -0.47 -7.80
N LEU A 70 2.84 0.78 -8.16
CA LEU A 70 2.15 1.48 -9.26
C LEU A 70 2.45 0.91 -10.65
N ARG A 71 3.59 0.22 -10.85
CA ARG A 71 3.83 -0.54 -12.08
C ARG A 71 2.90 -1.74 -12.20
N ALA A 72 2.60 -2.42 -11.09
CA ALA A 72 1.72 -3.57 -11.06
C ALA A 72 0.24 -3.15 -11.07
N GLU A 73 -0.10 -2.10 -10.33
CA GLU A 73 -1.44 -1.55 -10.21
C GLU A 73 -1.41 -0.02 -10.35
N PRO A 74 -1.47 0.50 -11.58
CA PRO A 74 -1.38 1.93 -11.85
C PRO A 74 -2.52 2.76 -11.25
N THR A 75 -3.62 2.13 -10.86
CA THR A 75 -4.80 2.78 -10.28
C THR A 75 -4.84 2.71 -8.76
N HIS A 76 -3.81 2.16 -8.10
CA HIS A 76 -3.82 1.92 -6.66
C HIS A 76 -3.84 3.26 -5.87
N PRO A 77 -4.96 3.62 -5.20
CA PRO A 77 -5.12 4.97 -4.63
C PRO A 77 -4.14 5.23 -3.48
N SER A 78 -3.98 4.25 -2.57
CA SER A 78 -3.07 4.39 -1.44
C SER A 78 -1.59 4.46 -1.84
N ALA A 79 -1.19 3.85 -2.96
CA ALA A 79 0.17 3.91 -3.46
C ALA A 79 0.48 5.30 -4.05
N HIS A 80 -0.47 5.89 -4.78
CA HIS A 80 -0.38 7.28 -5.23
C HIS A 80 -0.27 8.27 -4.08
N LEU A 81 -1.12 8.13 -3.07
CA LEU A 81 -1.07 8.99 -1.87
C LEU A 81 0.27 8.85 -1.13
N ALA A 82 0.75 7.62 -0.94
CA ALA A 82 2.02 7.38 -0.27
C ALA A 82 3.21 7.94 -1.08
N LEU A 83 3.18 7.82 -2.41
CA LEU A 83 4.25 8.34 -3.27
C LEU A 83 4.27 9.86 -3.27
N ALA A 84 3.11 10.51 -3.33
CA ALA A 84 3.01 11.97 -3.20
C ALA A 84 3.66 12.45 -1.89
N ARG A 85 3.31 11.84 -0.74
CA ARG A 85 3.90 12.19 0.57
C ARG A 85 5.41 11.95 0.65
N VAL A 86 5.91 10.88 0.03
CA VAL A 86 7.34 10.61 -0.06
C VAL A 86 8.04 11.71 -0.85
N LEU A 87 7.51 12.08 -2.01
CA LEU A 87 8.06 13.13 -2.88
C LEU A 87 8.01 14.51 -2.22
N GLU A 88 6.95 14.83 -1.48
CA GLU A 88 6.85 16.06 -0.68
C GLU A 88 7.95 16.14 0.39
N ARG A 89 8.20 15.05 1.13
CA ARG A 89 9.30 15.01 2.12
C ARG A 89 10.69 15.06 1.48
N GLN A 90 10.80 14.73 0.20
CA GLN A 90 12.02 14.93 -0.59
C GLN A 90 12.09 16.33 -1.22
N HIS A 91 11.14 17.23 -0.95
CA HIS A 91 11.01 18.56 -1.56
C HIS A 91 10.76 18.56 -3.08
N ARG A 92 10.23 17.45 -3.63
CA ARG A 92 9.90 17.26 -5.05
C ARG A 92 8.41 17.50 -5.31
N CYS A 93 7.90 18.66 -4.89
CA CYS A 93 6.47 18.98 -4.93
C CYS A 93 5.86 18.92 -6.34
N SER A 94 6.63 19.30 -7.38
CA SER A 94 6.18 19.24 -8.78
C SER A 94 5.87 17.81 -9.24
N GLU A 95 6.61 16.82 -8.75
CA GLU A 95 6.37 15.40 -9.03
C GLU A 95 5.29 14.80 -8.12
N ALA A 96 5.11 15.32 -6.90
CA ALA A 96 4.08 14.89 -5.97
C ALA A 96 2.66 15.28 -6.44
N ALA A 97 2.51 16.49 -6.98
CA ALA A 97 1.22 17.06 -7.38
C ALA A 97 0.35 16.16 -8.29
N PRO A 98 0.86 15.52 -9.36
CA PRO A 98 0.05 14.60 -10.17
C PRO A 98 -0.40 13.37 -9.38
N HIS A 99 0.44 12.82 -8.52
CA HIS A 99 0.08 11.66 -7.71
C HIS A 99 -0.97 11.99 -6.64
N MET A 100 -0.87 13.18 -6.01
CA MET A 100 -1.88 13.64 -5.06
C MET A 100 -3.25 13.79 -5.74
N ARG A 101 -3.29 14.44 -6.93
CA ARG A 101 -4.52 14.59 -7.72
C ARG A 101 -5.16 13.24 -8.04
N VAL A 102 -4.39 12.25 -8.46
CA VAL A 102 -4.93 10.91 -8.73
C VAL A 102 -5.51 10.29 -7.46
N ALA A 103 -4.79 10.34 -6.34
CA ALA A 103 -5.28 9.80 -5.06
C ALA A 103 -6.61 10.46 -4.62
N ASP A 104 -6.72 11.78 -4.76
CA ASP A 104 -7.93 12.53 -4.41
C ASP A 104 -9.11 12.16 -5.30
N THR A 105 -8.89 12.06 -6.62
CA THR A 105 -9.94 11.68 -7.57
C THR A 105 -10.46 10.26 -7.32
N MET A 106 -9.57 9.32 -6.97
CA MET A 106 -9.96 7.95 -6.66
C MET A 106 -10.75 7.87 -5.35
N THR A 107 -10.29 8.58 -4.32
CA THR A 107 -10.98 8.63 -3.02
C THR A 107 -12.38 9.25 -3.17
N ALA A 108 -12.50 10.34 -3.93
CA ALA A 108 -13.78 10.97 -4.22
C ALA A 108 -14.73 10.04 -5.00
N ARG A 109 -14.21 9.29 -5.98
CA ARG A 109 -14.99 8.31 -6.76
C ARG A 109 -15.53 7.18 -5.89
N ASP A 110 -14.73 6.64 -4.99
CA ASP A 110 -15.16 5.58 -4.06
C ASP A 110 -16.24 6.08 -3.09
N LEU A 111 -16.09 7.30 -2.57
CA LEU A 111 -17.09 7.91 -1.70
C LEU A 111 -18.43 8.18 -2.43
N LEU A 112 -18.37 8.57 -3.72
CA LEU A 112 -19.56 8.72 -4.55
C LEU A 112 -20.23 7.37 -4.85
N ALA A 113 -19.47 6.29 -5.01
CA ALA A 113 -20.02 4.95 -5.22
C ALA A 113 -20.77 4.42 -3.98
N LEU A 114 -20.30 4.75 -2.77
CA LEU A 114 -20.95 4.36 -1.51
C LEU A 114 -22.23 5.15 -1.20
N ARG A 115 -22.35 6.38 -1.73
CA ARG A 115 -23.50 7.26 -1.49
C ARG A 115 -24.70 6.94 -2.39
N HIS A 116 -24.52 6.08 -3.40
CA HIS A 116 -25.58 5.54 -4.24
C HIS A 116 -25.64 4.01 -4.11
N PRO A 117 -26.22 3.44 -3.03
CA PRO A 117 -26.60 2.04 -3.08
C PRO A 117 -27.58 1.89 -4.24
N ARG A 118 -27.22 1.09 -5.25
CA ARG A 118 -28.14 0.70 -6.32
C ARG A 118 -29.30 -0.07 -5.68
N ASN A 119 -30.33 0.65 -5.23
CA ASN A 119 -31.60 0.03 -4.87
C ASN A 119 -32.28 -0.41 -6.17
N SER A 120 -31.86 -1.58 -6.64
CA SER A 120 -32.49 -2.30 -7.73
C SER A 120 -33.60 -3.13 -7.11
N SER A 121 -34.72 -2.50 -6.76
CA SER A 121 -35.96 -3.26 -6.50
C SER A 121 -36.56 -3.60 -7.87
N PRO A 122 -36.60 -4.88 -8.30
CA PRO A 122 -37.30 -5.23 -9.53
C PRO A 122 -38.79 -4.92 -9.35
N ARG A 123 -39.36 -4.17 -10.29
CA ARG A 123 -40.82 -4.09 -10.43
C ARG A 123 -41.32 -5.51 -10.72
N LEU A 124 -41.89 -6.16 -9.72
CA LEU A 124 -42.83 -7.25 -9.95
C LEU A 124 -44.12 -6.58 -10.43
N VAL A 125 -44.26 -6.51 -11.76
CA VAL A 125 -45.58 -6.41 -12.39
C VAL A 125 -46.21 -7.78 -12.22
N GLY A 126 -47.24 -7.85 -11.38
CA GLY A 126 -48.20 -8.93 -11.28
C GLY A 126 -49.59 -8.32 -11.39
#